data_AF-A0A7C2TYZ8-F1
#
_entry.id   AF-A0A7C2TYZ8-F1
#
_cell.length_a   1.000
_cell.length_b   1.000
_cell.length_c   1.000
_cell.angle_alpha   90.00
_cell.angle_beta   90.00
_cell.angle_gamma   90.00
#
_symmetry.space_group_name_H-M   'P 1'
#
loop_
_entity.id
_entity.type
_entity.pdbx_description
1 polymer ?
#
loop_
_entity_poly.entity_id
_entity_poly.type
_entity_poly.pdbx_seq_one_letter_code
_entity_poly.pdbx_strand_id
1 'polypeptide(L)' 'APRYFEGGYVKWWQDDPWAGGTYAYFRPGEITTVRTIIAKPEGRLHFAGEHTAGWQGYMNGAVESGHRVAKEIHDSM' A
#
# COMPACT_ATOMS: atom_id res chain seq x y z
N ALA A 1 7.38 -17.42 32.62
CA ALA A 1 6.55 -16.66 31.66
C ALA A 1 5.17 -16.23 32.18
N PRO A 2 4.39 -17.01 32.97
CA PRO A 2 3.00 -16.62 33.28
C PRO A 2 2.84 -15.57 34.39
N ARG A 3 3.93 -15.07 34.99
CA ARG A 3 3.84 -14.23 36.21
C ARG A 3 3.63 -12.73 35.95
N TYR A 4 3.73 -12.27 34.70
CA TYR A 4 3.65 -10.84 34.32
C TYR A 4 2.82 -10.57 33.05
N PHE A 5 2.04 -11.55 32.57
CA PHE A 5 1.21 -11.34 31.39
C PHE A 5 -0.16 -10.79 31.81
N GLU A 6 -0.46 -9.56 31.44
CA GLU A 6 -1.71 -8.87 31.82
C GLU A 6 -2.81 -8.96 30.74
N GLY A 7 -2.44 -9.30 29.50
CA GLY A 7 -3.37 -9.45 28.39
C GLY A 7 -2.70 -9.27 27.02
N GLY A 8 -3.46 -9.55 25.96
CA GLY A 8 -3.00 -9.39 24.59
C GLY A 8 -4.15 -9.17 23.63
N TYR A 9 -3.86 -8.48 22.53
CA TYR A 9 -4.78 -8.31 21.40
C TYR A 9 -4.15 -8.93 20.17
N VAL A 10 -4.98 -9.57 19.34
CA VAL A 10 -4.57 -10.14 18.06
C VAL A 10 -5.38 -9.45 16.98
N LYS A 11 -4.68 -8.93 15.96
CA LYS A 11 -5.31 -8.41 14.75
C LYS A 11 -5.09 -9.39 13.62
N TRP A 12 -6.18 -9.85 13.02
CA TRP A 12 -6.15 -10.56 11.77
C TRP A 12 -6.56 -9.61 10.65
N TRP A 13 -5.59 -9.19 9.84
CA TRP A 13 -5.80 -8.16 8.82
C TRP A 13 -6.64 -8.61 7.63
N GLN A 14 -6.72 -9.92 7.36
CA GLN A 14 -7.52 -10.46 6.25
C GLN A 14 -9.03 -10.25 6.48
N ASP A 15 -9.47 -10.22 7.73
CA ASP A 15 -10.90 -10.04 8.08
C ASP A 15 -11.23 -8.56 8.39
N ASP A 16 -10.26 -7.64 8.25
CA ASP A 16 -10.53 -6.22 8.38
C ASP A 16 -11.24 -5.72 7.09
N PRO A 17 -12.49 -5.20 7.17
CA PRO A 17 -13.24 -4.79 5.99
C PRO A 17 -12.63 -3.58 5.26
N TRP A 18 -11.71 -2.86 5.89
CA TRP A 18 -11.03 -1.69 5.31
C TRP A 18 -9.66 -2.05 4.75
N ALA A 19 -8.96 -3.01 5.35
CA ALA A 19 -7.63 -3.41 4.89
C ALA A 19 -7.68 -4.56 3.86
N GLY A 20 -8.56 -5.55 4.06
CA GLY A 20 -8.69 -6.72 3.18
C GLY A 20 -7.43 -7.59 3.09
N GLY A 21 -6.46 -7.40 3.99
CA GLY A 21 -5.12 -7.97 3.95
C GLY A 21 -4.10 -7.11 4.69
N THR A 22 -2.86 -7.60 4.83
CA THR A 22 -1.82 -6.87 5.59
C THR A 22 -1.10 -5.83 4.73
N TYR A 23 -0.61 -6.22 3.55
CA TYR A 23 0.10 -5.37 2.60
C TYR A 23 0.14 -6.05 1.23
N ALA A 24 0.45 -5.29 0.17
CA ALA A 24 0.69 -5.84 -1.15
C ALA A 24 1.89 -6.77 -1.17
N TYR A 25 1.68 -7.94 -1.75
CA TYR A 25 2.72 -8.92 -1.97
C TYR A 25 2.60 -9.45 -3.40
N PHE A 26 3.56 -9.08 -4.24
CA PHE A 26 3.60 -9.45 -5.65
C PHE A 26 4.22 -10.84 -5.82
N ARG A 27 3.62 -11.67 -6.68
CA ARG A 27 4.21 -12.94 -7.09
C ARG A 27 5.43 -12.69 -8.00
N PRO A 28 6.29 -13.70 -8.19
CA PRO A 28 7.40 -13.59 -9.13
C PRO A 28 6.94 -13.07 -10.52
N GLY A 29 7.56 -11.99 -11.00
CA GLY A 29 7.22 -11.33 -12.26
C GLY A 29 6.11 -10.27 -12.19
N GLU A 30 5.29 -10.24 -11.14
CA GLU A 30 4.21 -9.24 -11.00
C GLU A 30 4.74 -7.87 -10.60
N ILE A 31 5.88 -7.80 -9.93
CA ILE A 31 6.47 -6.51 -9.52
C ILE A 31 6.87 -5.63 -10.71
N THR A 32 7.23 -6.22 -11.85
CA THR A 32 7.59 -5.50 -13.09
C THR A 32 6.40 -5.29 -14.02
N THR A 33 5.41 -6.18 -13.96
CA THR A 33 4.24 -6.16 -14.86
C THR A 33 3.04 -5.47 -14.22
N VAL A 34 2.60 -5.93 -13.05
CA VAL A 34 1.38 -5.48 -12.36
C VAL A 34 1.61 -4.14 -11.64
N ARG A 35 2.72 -3.96 -10.91
CA ARG A 35 2.95 -2.73 -10.13
C ARG A 35 2.89 -1.47 -10.99
N THR A 36 3.47 -1.53 -12.19
CA THR A 36 3.47 -0.41 -13.14
C THR A 36 2.07 -0.09 -13.64
N ILE A 37 1.24 -1.13 -13.82
CA ILE A 37 -0.15 -0.97 -14.28
C ILE A 37 -1.01 -0.33 -13.18
N ILE A 38 -0.93 -0.83 -11.94
CA ILE A 38 -1.78 -0.34 -10.84
C ILE A 38 -1.40 1.06 -10.34
N ALA A 39 -0.17 1.51 -10.61
CA ALA A 39 0.27 2.87 -10.30
C ALA A 39 -0.14 3.91 -11.37
N LYS A 40 -0.57 3.45 -12.55
CA LYS A 40 -0.85 4.32 -13.70
C LYS A 40 -2.15 5.11 -13.48
N PRO A 41 -2.15 6.45 -13.68
CA PRO A 41 -3.38 7.24 -13.69
C PRO A 41 -4.30 6.89 -14.85
N GLU A 42 -5.60 7.05 -14.64
CA GLU A 42 -6.63 6.88 -15.68
C GLU A 42 -7.48 8.16 -15.75
N GLY A 43 -7.16 9.03 -16.71
CA GLY A 43 -7.77 10.35 -16.84
C GLY A 43 -7.44 11.26 -15.65
N ARG A 44 -8.47 11.72 -14.92
CA ARG A 44 -8.34 12.54 -13.70
C ARG A 44 -8.24 11.70 -12.42
N LEU A 45 -8.23 10.37 -12.53
CA LEU A 45 -8.11 9.46 -11.40
C LEU A 45 -6.66 9.04 -11.23
N HIS A 46 -6.12 9.26 -10.03
CA HIS A 46 -4.76 8.92 -9.66
C HIS A 46 -4.76 7.93 -8.49
N PHE A 47 -3.82 6.99 -8.50
CA PHE A 47 -3.74 5.92 -7.50
C PHE A 47 -2.49 6.07 -6.64
N ALA A 48 -2.72 6.21 -5.33
CA ALA A 48 -1.68 6.29 -4.30
C ALA A 48 -1.88 5.17 -3.26
N GLY A 49 -0.81 4.85 -2.55
CA GLY A 49 -0.76 3.77 -1.58
C GLY A 49 0.50 2.94 -1.74
N GLU A 50 0.90 2.22 -0.69
CA GLU A 50 2.15 1.44 -0.65
C GLU A 50 2.28 0.47 -1.84
N HIS A 51 1.17 -0.11 -2.27
CA HIS A 51 1.09 -1.06 -3.39
C HIS A 51 1.46 -0.46 -4.74
N THR A 52 1.51 0.88 -4.85
CA THR A 52 1.86 1.61 -6.08
C THR A 52 3.32 2.12 -6.07
N ALA A 53 4.10 1.80 -5.03
CA ALA A 53 5.43 2.35 -4.79
C ALA A 53 6.53 1.27 -4.75
N GLY A 54 7.80 1.70 -4.69
CA GLY A 54 8.94 0.79 -4.58
C GLY A 54 9.11 0.19 -3.17
N TRP A 55 8.62 0.89 -2.15
CA TRP A 55 8.65 0.45 -0.75
C TRP A 55 7.32 -0.18 -0.32
N GLN A 56 6.82 -1.15 -1.09
CA GLN A 56 5.59 -1.87 -0.75
C GLN A 56 5.72 -2.59 0.62
N GLY A 57 4.65 -2.62 1.39
CA GLY A 57 4.59 -3.13 2.76
C GLY A 57 5.07 -2.16 3.84
N TYR A 58 5.51 -0.95 3.47
CA TYR A 58 6.01 0.06 4.40
C TYR A 58 5.28 1.39 4.26
N MET A 59 5.24 2.16 5.35
CA MET A 59 4.70 3.53 5.36
C MET A 59 5.41 4.43 4.34
N ASN A 60 6.70 4.20 4.11
CA ASN A 60 7.50 4.96 3.13
C ASN A 60 6.88 4.90 1.73
N GLY A 61 6.36 3.74 1.30
CA GLY A 61 5.72 3.59 0.00
C GLY A 61 4.41 4.38 -0.09
N ALA A 62 3.65 4.46 1.01
CA ALA A 62 2.45 5.28 1.06
C ALA A 62 2.77 6.78 0.93
N VAL A 63 3.82 7.25 1.62
CA VAL A 63 4.27 8.65 1.54
C VAL A 63 4.84 8.97 0.15
N GLU A 64 5.74 8.12 -0.37
CA GLU A 64 6.33 8.27 -1.71
C GLU A 64 5.25 8.38 -2.80
N SER A 65 4.30 7.44 -2.81
CA SER A 65 3.20 7.46 -3.78
C SER A 65 2.29 8.67 -3.62
N GLY A 66 2.04 9.12 -2.38
CA GLY A 66 1.29 10.34 -2.12
C GLY A 66 1.96 11.58 -2.73
N HIS A 67 3.26 11.74 -2.53
CA HIS A 67 4.03 12.82 -3.15
C HIS A 67 4.01 12.74 -4.68
N ARG A 68 4.18 11.54 -5.23
CA ARG A 68 4.10 11.29 -6.67
C ARG A 68 2.75 11.74 -7.23
N VAL A 69 1.64 11.26 -6.65
CA VAL A 69 0.29 11.59 -7.12
C VAL A 69 -0.03 13.08 -6.97
N ALA A 70 0.39 13.72 -5.88
CA ALA A 70 0.22 15.16 -5.72
C ALA A 70 0.90 15.94 -6.86
N LYS A 71 2.10 15.51 -7.28
CA LYS A 71 2.81 16.09 -8.43
C LYS A 71 2.07 15.82 -9.74
N GLU A 72 1.63 14.59 -9.99
CA GLU A 72 0.86 14.24 -11.19
C GLU A 72 -0.41 15.09 -11.34
N ILE A 73 -1.13 15.31 -10.23
CA ILE A 73 -2.32 16.16 -10.20
C ILE A 73 -1.94 17.61 -10.50
N HIS A 74 -0.89 18.14 -9.87
CA HIS A 74 -0.44 19.51 -10.12
C HIS A 74 -0.03 19.75 -11.57
N ASP A 75 0.70 18.80 -12.17
CA ASP A 75 1.19 18.90 -13.55
C ASP A 75 0.09 18.69 -14.61
N SER A 76 -1.05 18.09 -14.23
CA SER A 76 -2.19 17.82 -15.13
C SER A 76 -3.31 18.86 -15.05
N MET A 77 -3.15 19.89 -14.22
CA MET A 77 -3.98 21.09 -14.19
C MET A 77 -3.63 22.04 -15.34
#